data_AF-A0A645A1M5-F1
#
_entry.id   AF-A0A645A1M5-F1
#
_cell.length_a   1.000
_cell.length_b   1.000
_cell.length_c   1.000
_cell.angle_alpha   90.00
_cell.angle_beta   90.00
_cell.angle_gamma   90.00
#
_symmetry.space_group_name_H-M   'P 1'
#
loop_
_entity.id
_entity.type
_entity.pdbx_description
1 polymer ?
#
loop_
_entity_poly.entity_id
_entity_poly.type
_entity_poly.pdbx_seq_one_letter_code
_entity_poly.pdbx_strand_id
1 'polypeptide(L)'
;MYFDSNGHDSLNGYCLKAKVVNKIEDKSIVEFSWKGGIPFSELMEKCGKVPIPPYLNREAEDSDTERYQTLYAQNRGSVAAPTAGLHFSENVLNRIKKKGIDINSICLHVGAGTFLPVKSDFIINHHMHYEPFSVSKDLIVKLINKGSRKVISVGTTSTRCLESLYYLGIHCIEGGDPSHVSQWEPYDREHEYPTLEALTALLTWMESNGRDRIDTKTGIIIVPTFNFRIVDILITNFHQPNSTLLLLIAAFVGDFWKEIYKYALNNDFRFLSYGDSSILFRSSAL
;
A
#
# COMPACT_ATOMS: atom_id res chain seq x y z
N MET A 1 -7.08 -29.66 16.65
CA MET A 1 -5.64 -29.37 16.45
C MET A 1 -5.48 -29.28 14.94
N TYR A 2 -5.04 -28.14 14.39
CA TYR A 2 -5.02 -27.94 12.93
C TYR A 2 -3.61 -27.70 12.37
N PHE A 3 -2.61 -27.46 13.21
CA PHE A 3 -1.20 -27.47 12.83
C PHE A 3 -0.33 -27.89 14.05
N ASP A 4 0.58 -28.82 13.82
CA ASP A 4 1.61 -29.28 14.75
C ASP A 4 2.93 -29.25 14.00
N SER A 5 3.95 -28.58 14.53
CA SER A 5 5.25 -28.41 13.87
C SER A 5 6.11 -29.69 13.83
N ASN A 6 5.59 -30.83 14.30
CA ASN A 6 6.25 -32.12 14.21
C ASN A 6 6.68 -32.41 12.75
N GLY A 7 7.99 -32.38 12.49
CA GLY A 7 8.58 -32.59 11.16
C GLY A 7 9.16 -31.34 10.48
N HIS A 8 9.12 -30.17 11.12
CA HIS A 8 9.86 -28.98 10.67
C HIS A 8 11.20 -28.91 11.41
N ASP A 9 12.31 -29.17 10.72
CA ASP A 9 13.66 -29.24 11.32
C ASP A 9 14.02 -27.98 12.12
N SER A 10 13.59 -26.80 11.68
CA SER A 10 13.82 -25.52 12.35
C SER A 10 12.93 -25.26 13.58
N LEU A 11 11.87 -26.05 13.79
CA LEU A 11 10.88 -25.88 14.86
C LEU A 11 10.82 -27.02 15.88
N ASN A 12 11.55 -28.12 15.66
CA ASN A 12 11.50 -29.32 16.51
C ASN A 12 11.77 -29.04 18.00
N GLY A 13 12.53 -27.98 18.34
CA GLY A 13 12.79 -27.56 19.72
C GLY A 13 11.68 -26.73 20.40
N TYR A 14 10.74 -26.17 19.63
CA TYR A 14 9.78 -25.18 20.12
C TYR A 14 8.36 -25.73 20.33
N CYS A 15 8.04 -26.92 19.81
CA CYS A 15 6.69 -27.53 19.91
C CYS A 15 5.56 -26.53 19.57
N LEU A 16 5.70 -25.81 18.44
CA LEU A 16 4.72 -24.80 18.04
C LEU A 16 3.37 -25.47 17.71
N LYS A 17 2.31 -25.02 18.38
CA LYS A 17 0.92 -25.43 18.14
C LYS A 17 0.07 -24.22 17.83
N ALA A 18 -0.85 -24.38 16.88
CA ALA A 18 -1.86 -23.38 16.56
C ALA A 18 -3.27 -23.97 16.70
N LYS A 19 -4.18 -23.21 17.33
CA LYS A 19 -5.59 -23.57 17.48
C LYS A 19 -6.48 -22.39 17.07
N VAL A 20 -7.45 -22.66 16.18
CA VAL A 20 -8.52 -21.70 15.92
C VAL A 20 -9.42 -21.63 17.16
N VAL A 21 -9.46 -20.46 17.78
CA VAL A 21 -10.24 -20.20 19.00
C VAL A 21 -11.63 -19.66 18.68
N ASN A 22 -11.75 -18.89 17.59
CA ASN A 22 -13.01 -18.33 17.13
C ASN A 22 -12.98 -18.06 15.62
N LYS A 23 -14.16 -17.97 15.00
CA LYS A 23 -14.35 -17.50 13.63
C LYS A 23 -15.35 -16.35 13.63
N ILE A 24 -14.95 -15.22 13.07
CA ILE A 24 -15.77 -14.01 12.95
C ILE A 24 -15.78 -13.63 11.48
N GLU A 25 -16.91 -13.85 10.80
CA GLU A 25 -17.08 -13.61 9.37
C GLU A 25 -15.97 -14.28 8.52
N ASP A 26 -15.12 -13.47 7.86
CA ASP A 26 -13.99 -13.86 7.03
C ASP A 26 -12.68 -14.05 7.81
N LYS A 27 -12.71 -13.85 9.14
CA LYS A 27 -11.53 -13.89 10.02
C LYS A 27 -11.56 -15.10 10.96
N SER A 28 -10.38 -15.63 11.24
CA SER A 28 -10.18 -16.65 12.28
C SER A 28 -9.27 -16.09 13.36
N ILE A 29 -9.69 -16.18 14.62
CA ILE A 29 -8.83 -15.93 15.76
C ILE A 29 -8.03 -17.22 15.99
N VAL A 30 -6.70 -17.11 15.93
CA VAL A 30 -5.77 -18.23 16.10
C VAL A 30 -4.92 -17.99 17.33
N GLU A 31 -4.94 -18.93 18.27
CA GLU A 31 -4.05 -18.97 19.43
C GLU A 31 -2.82 -19.81 19.09
N PHE A 32 -1.64 -19.25 19.36
CA PHE A 32 -0.35 -19.90 19.19
C PHE A 32 0.25 -20.24 20.56
N SER A 33 0.84 -21.41 20.69
CA SER A 33 1.59 -21.83 21.88
C SER A 33 2.88 -22.51 21.49
N TRP A 34 3.97 -22.20 22.19
CA TRP A 34 5.31 -22.76 21.95
C TRP A 34 6.14 -22.76 23.24
N LYS A 35 7.26 -23.49 23.24
CA LYS A 35 8.23 -23.57 24.33
C LYS A 35 9.46 -22.72 24.04
N GLY A 36 10.30 -22.46 25.05
CA GLY A 36 11.62 -21.86 24.86
C GLY A 36 11.71 -20.35 25.07
N GLY A 37 10.61 -19.67 25.46
CA GLY A 37 10.63 -18.28 25.92
C GLY A 37 11.01 -17.23 24.87
N ILE A 38 11.23 -17.62 23.62
CA ILE A 38 11.51 -16.69 22.53
C ILE A 38 10.25 -15.92 22.15
N PRO A 39 10.36 -14.66 21.69
CA PRO A 39 9.24 -13.91 21.16
C PRO A 39 8.60 -14.62 19.95
N PHE A 40 7.27 -14.50 19.81
CA PHE A 40 6.54 -15.06 18.66
C PHE A 40 7.13 -14.63 17.31
N SER A 41 7.61 -13.39 17.21
CA SER A 41 8.25 -12.86 16.00
C SER A 41 9.48 -13.66 15.60
N GLU A 42 10.34 -14.04 16.55
CA GLU A 42 11.54 -14.81 16.28
C GLU A 42 11.20 -16.25 15.83
N LEU A 43 10.13 -16.81 16.41
CA LEU A 43 9.61 -18.10 15.97
C LEU A 43 9.09 -18.04 14.52
N MET A 44 8.38 -16.96 14.16
CA MET A 44 7.89 -16.75 12.80
C MET A 44 9.01 -16.49 11.80
N GLU A 45 10.10 -15.81 12.19
CA GLU A 45 11.27 -15.64 11.33
C GLU A 45 11.95 -16.99 10.99
N LYS A 46 11.87 -17.98 11.89
CA LYS A 46 12.48 -19.32 11.69
C LYS A 46 11.67 -20.27 10.80
N CYS A 47 10.37 -20.03 10.63
CA CYS A 47 9.48 -20.94 9.89
C CYS A 47 8.59 -20.27 8.84
N GLY A 48 8.53 -18.94 8.82
CA GLY A 48 7.79 -18.18 7.83
C GLY A 48 8.47 -18.29 6.48
N LYS A 49 7.71 -18.67 5.46
CA LYS A 49 8.10 -18.45 4.07
C LYS A 49 7.53 -17.13 3.60
N VAL A 50 8.27 -16.38 2.79
CA VAL A 50 7.73 -15.19 2.14
C VAL A 50 6.55 -15.62 1.25
N PRO A 51 5.36 -15.03 1.41
CA PRO A 51 4.24 -15.34 0.54
C PRO A 51 4.52 -14.79 -0.85
N ILE A 52 4.55 -15.68 -1.84
CA ILE A 52 4.64 -15.31 -3.26
C ILE A 52 3.24 -15.35 -3.90
N PRO A 53 2.95 -14.46 -4.87
CA PRO A 53 1.64 -14.45 -5.51
C PRO A 53 1.30 -15.77 -6.19
N PRO A 54 0.04 -16.25 -6.10
CA PRO A 54 -0.35 -17.57 -6.59
C PRO A 54 -0.16 -17.74 -8.11
N TYR A 55 -0.22 -16.65 -8.88
CA TYR A 55 -0.04 -16.71 -10.34
C TYR A 55 1.40 -17.03 -10.77
N LEU A 56 2.39 -16.91 -9.87
CA LEU A 56 3.77 -17.25 -10.20
C LEU A 56 3.96 -18.76 -10.41
N ASN A 57 3.04 -19.59 -9.91
CA ASN A 57 3.05 -21.05 -10.10
C ASN A 57 4.41 -21.71 -9.77
N ARG A 58 5.14 -21.18 -8.78
CA ARG A 58 6.40 -21.74 -8.26
C ARG A 58 6.41 -21.68 -6.73
N GLU A 59 7.40 -22.31 -6.09
CA GLU A 59 7.71 -22.12 -4.66
C GLU A 59 8.54 -20.83 -4.46
N ALA A 60 8.52 -20.28 -3.23
CA ALA A 60 9.35 -19.13 -2.86
C ALA A 60 10.84 -19.51 -2.85
N GLU A 61 11.69 -18.60 -3.33
CA GLU A 61 13.14 -18.76 -3.39
C GLU A 61 13.83 -17.79 -2.42
N ASP A 62 15.10 -18.05 -2.06
CA ASP A 62 15.87 -17.19 -1.15
C ASP A 62 15.97 -15.74 -1.67
N SER A 63 16.02 -15.57 -3.00
CA SER A 63 16.06 -14.27 -3.66
C SER A 63 14.77 -13.44 -3.47
N ASP A 64 13.62 -14.09 -3.22
CA ASP A 64 12.38 -13.40 -2.89
C ASP A 64 12.47 -12.78 -1.49
N THR A 65 13.10 -13.48 -0.55
CA THR A 65 13.32 -12.99 0.82
C THR A 65 14.23 -11.77 0.85
N GLU A 66 15.37 -11.83 0.15
CA GLU A 66 16.32 -10.72 0.09
C GLU A 66 15.67 -9.44 -0.48
N ARG A 67 14.93 -9.57 -1.60
CA ARG A 67 14.23 -8.44 -2.23
C ARG A 67 13.18 -7.78 -1.32
N TYR A 68 12.45 -8.58 -0.54
CA TYR A 68 11.46 -8.05 0.40
C TYR A 68 12.12 -7.34 1.58
N GLN A 69 13.21 -7.92 2.10
CA GLN A 69 13.89 -7.40 3.27
C GLN A 69 14.63 -6.08 2.98
N THR A 70 15.36 -5.97 1.86
CA THR A 70 16.23 -4.81 1.58
C THR A 70 15.48 -3.50 1.32
N LEU A 71 14.25 -3.58 0.80
CA LEU A 71 13.49 -2.41 0.35
C LEU A 71 12.58 -1.81 1.41
N TYR A 72 12.03 -2.63 2.31
CA TYR A 72 10.92 -2.23 3.18
C TYR A 72 11.09 -2.60 4.65
N ALA A 73 12.14 -3.32 5.04
CA ALA A 73 12.36 -3.75 6.43
C ALA A 73 12.91 -2.63 7.35
N GLN A 74 12.27 -1.45 7.36
CA GLN A 74 12.53 -0.46 8.41
C GLN A 74 11.62 -0.65 9.63
N ASN A 75 10.42 -1.22 9.47
CA ASN A 75 9.49 -1.50 10.58
C ASN A 75 8.95 -2.93 10.50
N ARG A 76 9.09 -3.70 11.59
CA ARG A 76 8.53 -5.06 11.73
C ARG A 76 6.99 -5.02 11.62
N GLY A 77 6.39 -5.85 10.76
CA GLY A 77 4.93 -6.07 10.74
C GLY A 77 4.19 -5.83 9.42
N SER A 78 4.86 -5.47 8.32
CA SER A 78 4.23 -5.37 6.98
C SER A 78 4.48 -6.66 6.19
N VAL A 79 3.41 -7.39 5.86
CA VAL A 79 3.49 -8.70 5.17
C VAL A 79 3.48 -8.54 3.64
N ALA A 80 3.13 -7.36 3.11
CA ALA A 80 3.07 -7.11 1.68
C ALA A 80 3.82 -5.84 1.29
N ALA A 81 4.89 -6.01 0.51
CA ALA A 81 5.59 -4.92 -0.15
C ALA A 81 4.75 -4.40 -1.33
N PRO A 82 4.64 -3.08 -1.54
CA PRO A 82 4.22 -2.53 -2.82
C PRO A 82 5.19 -3.04 -3.89
N THR A 83 4.76 -4.01 -4.67
CA THR A 83 5.65 -4.73 -5.59
C THR A 83 6.28 -3.85 -6.67
N ALA A 84 5.69 -2.68 -6.94
CA ALA A 84 6.28 -1.64 -7.79
C ALA A 84 7.62 -1.11 -7.25
N GLY A 85 7.85 -1.16 -5.94
CA GLY A 85 9.14 -0.76 -5.38
C GLY A 85 10.23 -1.83 -5.48
N LEU A 86 9.91 -3.06 -5.83
CA LEU A 86 10.89 -4.14 -6.07
C LEU A 86 11.85 -3.81 -7.23
N HIS A 87 11.49 -2.84 -8.07
CA HIS A 87 12.31 -2.34 -9.17
C HIS A 87 13.43 -1.38 -8.72
N PHE A 88 13.47 -0.98 -7.44
CA PHE A 88 14.44 -0.01 -6.92
C PHE A 88 15.58 -0.73 -6.18
N SER A 89 16.61 -1.14 -6.91
CA SER A 89 17.84 -1.62 -6.26
C SER A 89 18.54 -0.51 -5.45
N GLU A 90 19.41 -0.89 -4.51
CA GLU A 90 20.22 0.08 -3.76
C GLU A 90 21.00 1.02 -4.67
N ASN A 91 21.52 0.51 -5.80
CA ASN A 91 22.19 1.34 -6.79
C ASN A 91 21.26 2.39 -7.41
N VAL A 92 20.02 2.02 -7.74
CA VAL A 92 19.01 2.97 -8.23
C VAL A 92 18.68 4.00 -7.16
N LEU A 93 18.41 3.59 -5.92
CA LEU A 93 18.11 4.49 -4.80
C LEU A 93 19.27 5.46 -4.54
N ASN A 94 20.52 4.99 -4.60
CA ASN A 94 21.70 5.84 -4.44
C ASN A 94 21.85 6.86 -5.57
N ARG A 95 21.54 6.47 -6.82
CA ARG A 95 21.53 7.40 -7.96
C ARG A 95 20.43 8.45 -7.83
N ILE A 96 19.26 8.09 -7.32
CA ILE A 96 18.16 9.02 -7.05
C ILE A 96 18.56 10.02 -5.97
N LYS A 97 19.13 9.56 -4.83
CA LYS A 97 19.63 10.43 -3.76
C LYS A 97 20.72 11.39 -4.24
N LYS A 98 21.67 10.92 -5.07
CA LYS A 98 22.72 11.77 -5.67
C LYS A 98 22.17 12.87 -6.57
N LYS A 99 20.97 12.70 -7.12
CA LYS A 99 20.26 13.74 -7.90
C LYS A 99 19.49 14.74 -7.03
N GLY A 100 19.57 14.63 -5.70
CA GLY A 100 18.86 15.51 -4.77
C GLY A 100 17.35 15.26 -4.73
N ILE A 101 16.90 14.06 -5.11
CA ILE A 101 15.49 13.68 -5.02
C ILE A 101 15.24 13.11 -3.62
N ASP A 102 14.33 13.74 -2.88
CA ASP A 102 13.92 13.29 -1.56
C ASP A 102 13.19 11.94 -1.62
N ILE A 103 13.57 11.02 -0.73
CA ILE A 103 12.93 9.71 -0.59
C ILE A 103 12.30 9.63 0.79
N ASN A 104 11.01 9.32 0.84
CA ASN A 104 10.24 9.16 2.08
C ASN A 104 9.46 7.84 2.04
N SER A 105 9.14 7.30 3.22
CA SER A 105 8.40 6.05 3.36
C SER A 105 7.04 6.27 4.03
N ILE A 106 6.06 5.51 3.57
CA ILE A 106 4.76 5.34 4.23
C ILE A 106 4.75 3.92 4.77
N CYS A 107 4.30 3.75 6.02
CA CYS A 107 4.19 2.42 6.61
C CYS A 107 2.80 1.87 6.31
N LEU A 108 2.72 0.75 5.59
CA LEU A 108 1.48 0.06 5.27
C LEU A 108 1.35 -1.16 6.18
N HIS A 109 0.25 -1.26 6.91
CA HIS A 109 -0.06 -2.42 7.73
C HIS A 109 -0.98 -3.34 6.94
N VAL A 110 -0.40 -4.05 5.99
CA VAL A 110 -1.18 -4.88 5.07
C VAL A 110 -1.45 -6.24 5.71
N GLY A 111 -2.73 -6.58 5.87
CA GLY A 111 -3.19 -7.94 6.17
C GLY A 111 -3.41 -8.77 4.90
N ALA A 112 -3.63 -10.07 5.01
CA ALA A 112 -3.73 -11.01 3.88
C ALA A 112 -4.86 -10.74 2.84
N GLY A 113 -5.73 -9.75 3.07
CA GLY A 113 -6.88 -9.41 2.19
C GLY A 113 -6.51 -8.73 0.86
N THR A 114 -5.27 -8.31 0.65
CA THR A 114 -4.81 -7.61 -0.57
C THR A 114 -4.79 -8.47 -1.83
N PHE A 115 -4.99 -9.79 -1.71
CA PHE A 115 -4.97 -10.73 -2.83
C PHE A 115 -6.37 -11.16 -3.29
N LEU A 116 -7.44 -10.59 -2.72
CA LEU A 116 -8.80 -10.96 -3.11
C LEU A 116 -9.19 -10.27 -4.43
N PRO A 117 -9.56 -11.04 -5.48
CA PRO A 117 -10.01 -10.45 -6.74
C PRO A 117 -11.36 -9.74 -6.57
N VAL A 118 -11.61 -8.72 -7.41
CA VAL A 118 -12.92 -8.07 -7.53
C VAL A 118 -13.93 -9.12 -8.02
N LYS A 119 -14.90 -9.49 -7.19
CA LYS A 119 -15.89 -10.53 -7.49
C LYS A 119 -17.25 -10.00 -8.00
N SER A 120 -17.36 -8.70 -8.31
CA SER A 120 -18.64 -8.09 -8.74
C SER A 120 -18.57 -7.52 -10.15
N ASP A 121 -19.64 -7.72 -10.92
CA ASP A 121 -19.78 -7.19 -12.29
C ASP A 121 -19.89 -5.65 -12.34
N PHE A 122 -20.26 -5.03 -11.20
CA PHE A 122 -20.35 -3.58 -11.04
C PHE A 122 -19.45 -3.11 -9.90
N ILE A 123 -18.74 -2.00 -10.13
CA ILE A 123 -17.81 -1.41 -9.15
C ILE A 123 -18.54 -0.89 -7.90
N ILE A 124 -19.79 -0.44 -8.04
CA ILE A 124 -20.62 0.02 -6.92
C ILE A 124 -20.90 -1.10 -5.90
N ASN A 125 -20.87 -2.35 -6.35
CA ASN A 125 -21.07 -3.53 -5.51
C ASN A 125 -19.76 -4.09 -4.95
N HIS A 126 -18.61 -3.50 -5.31
CA HIS A 126 -17.32 -3.90 -4.76
C HIS A 126 -17.03 -3.14 -3.47
N HIS A 127 -16.78 -3.87 -2.39
CA HIS A 127 -16.32 -3.30 -1.13
C HIS A 127 -14.79 -3.32 -1.09
N MET A 128 -14.18 -2.13 -1.07
CA MET A 128 -12.75 -1.96 -0.85
C MET A 128 -12.42 -2.32 0.60
N HIS A 129 -11.46 -3.20 0.79
CA HIS A 129 -10.90 -3.43 2.12
C HIS A 129 -10.16 -2.17 2.59
N TYR A 130 -10.35 -1.84 3.86
CA TYR A 130 -9.56 -0.79 4.50
C TYR A 130 -8.10 -1.22 4.58
N GLU A 131 -7.21 -0.34 4.14
CA GLU A 131 -5.77 -0.49 4.26
C GLU A 131 -5.29 0.40 5.41
N PRO A 132 -4.91 -0.16 6.57
CA PRO A 132 -4.32 0.63 7.64
C PRO A 132 -2.91 1.08 7.23
N PHE A 133 -2.61 2.35 7.50
CA PHE A 133 -1.33 2.96 7.17
C PHE A 133 -0.92 4.00 8.21
N SER A 134 0.38 4.31 8.23
CA SER A 134 0.98 5.23 9.18
C SER A 134 1.94 6.18 8.47
N VAL A 135 1.79 7.48 8.72
CA VAL A 135 2.54 8.58 8.11
C VAL A 135 3.21 9.42 9.20
N SER A 136 4.47 9.80 9.00
CA SER A 136 5.16 10.69 9.93
C SER A 136 4.74 12.15 9.73
N LYS A 137 4.78 12.93 10.81
CA LYS A 137 4.63 14.39 10.79
C LYS A 137 5.59 15.04 9.79
N ASP A 138 6.85 14.58 9.76
CA ASP A 138 7.88 15.05 8.82
C ASP A 138 7.47 14.90 7.34
N LEU A 139 6.82 13.81 6.96
CA LEU A 139 6.33 13.63 5.60
C LEU A 139 5.24 14.67 5.26
N ILE A 140 4.31 14.94 6.18
CA ILE A 140 3.28 15.97 5.98
C ILE A 140 3.92 17.36 5.85
N VAL A 141 4.89 17.69 6.71
CA VAL A 141 5.67 18.94 6.63
C VAL A 141 6.38 19.07 5.27
N LYS A 142 6.98 17.98 4.76
CA LYS A 142 7.63 17.97 3.43
C LYS A 142 6.62 18.17 2.30
N LEU A 143 5.43 17.59 2.39
CA LEU A 143 4.37 17.78 1.40
C LEU A 143 3.86 19.22 1.38
N ILE A 144 3.67 19.84 2.55
CA ILE A 144 3.31 21.27 2.69
C ILE A 144 4.41 22.15 2.07
N ASN A 145 5.67 21.88 2.40
CA ASN A 145 6.83 22.67 1.95
C ASN A 145 7.36 22.27 0.56
N LYS A 146 6.63 21.46 -0.21
CA LYS A 146 7.13 20.96 -1.50
C LYS A 146 7.28 22.07 -2.55
N GLY A 147 6.47 23.14 -2.47
CA GLY A 147 6.43 24.20 -3.48
C GLY A 147 6.07 23.63 -4.86
N SER A 148 6.85 23.98 -5.88
CA SER A 148 6.68 23.50 -7.26
C SER A 148 7.20 22.07 -7.49
N ARG A 149 7.81 21.44 -6.49
CA ARG A 149 8.30 20.06 -6.59
C ARG A 149 7.15 19.09 -6.82
N LYS A 150 7.42 18.08 -7.64
CA LYS A 150 6.49 17.01 -7.99
C LYS A 150 6.52 15.89 -6.96
N VAL A 151 5.36 15.34 -6.64
CA VAL A 151 5.26 14.17 -5.76
C VAL A 151 5.20 12.90 -6.60
N ILE A 152 6.14 12.00 -6.38
CA ILE A 152 6.22 10.70 -7.05
C ILE A 152 5.75 9.64 -6.06
N SER A 153 4.67 8.93 -6.40
CA SER A 153 4.19 7.78 -5.66
C SER A 153 4.71 6.49 -6.27
N VAL A 154 5.21 5.57 -5.44
CA VAL A 154 5.63 4.22 -5.86
C VAL A 154 4.60 3.21 -5.35
N GLY A 155 3.78 2.71 -6.28
CA GLY A 155 2.68 1.79 -5.99
C GLY A 155 1.31 2.47 -5.87
N THR A 156 0.28 1.71 -6.25
CA THR A 156 -1.12 2.14 -6.18
C THR A 156 -1.61 2.31 -4.75
N THR A 157 -1.23 1.40 -3.84
CA THR A 157 -1.53 1.51 -2.41
C THR A 157 -0.94 2.78 -1.80
N SER A 158 0.34 3.08 -2.07
CA SER A 158 0.98 4.34 -1.65
C SER A 158 0.23 5.57 -2.18
N THR A 159 -0.28 5.49 -3.41
CA THR A 159 -1.07 6.57 -4.03
C THR A 159 -2.37 6.80 -3.28
N ARG A 160 -3.11 5.73 -2.96
CA ARG A 160 -4.34 5.82 -2.16
C ARG A 160 -4.07 6.42 -0.79
N CYS A 161 -3.00 5.99 -0.11
CA CYS A 161 -2.60 6.54 1.19
C CYS A 161 -2.25 8.04 1.11
N LEU A 162 -1.46 8.46 0.12
CA LEU A 162 -1.12 9.87 -0.08
C LEU A 162 -2.37 10.69 -0.35
N GLU A 163 -3.20 10.32 -1.31
CA GLU A 163 -4.43 11.05 -1.63
C GLU A 163 -5.42 11.08 -0.45
N SER A 164 -5.40 10.07 0.42
CA SER A 164 -6.22 10.06 1.64
C SER A 164 -5.82 11.16 2.63
N LEU A 165 -4.56 11.63 2.65
CA LEU A 165 -4.13 12.71 3.55
C LEU A 165 -4.89 14.02 3.30
N TYR A 166 -5.32 14.26 2.06
CA TYR A 166 -6.15 15.42 1.74
C TYR A 166 -7.50 15.35 2.46
N TYR A 167 -8.20 14.22 2.38
CA TYR A 167 -9.51 14.03 3.00
C TYR A 167 -9.44 14.01 4.53
N LEU A 168 -8.39 13.39 5.10
CA LEU A 168 -8.12 13.48 6.54
C LEU A 168 -7.92 14.93 7.00
N GLY A 169 -7.24 15.73 6.17
CA GLY A 169 -7.12 17.17 6.40
C GLY A 169 -8.46 17.90 6.38
N ILE A 170 -9.36 17.56 5.45
CA ILE A 170 -10.73 18.09 5.42
C ILE A 170 -11.49 17.72 6.71
N HIS A 171 -11.36 16.49 7.20
CA HIS A 171 -11.99 16.11 8.47
C HIS A 171 -11.53 17.02 9.60
N CYS A 172 -10.22 17.33 9.68
CA CYS A 172 -9.70 18.26 10.67
C CYS A 172 -10.27 19.68 10.52
N ILE A 173 -10.41 20.19 9.28
CA ILE A 173 -11.02 21.50 9.01
C ILE A 173 -12.47 21.54 9.51
N GLU A 174 -13.21 20.46 9.29
CA GLU A 174 -14.64 20.37 9.64
C GLU A 174 -14.87 19.97 11.11
N GLY A 175 -13.82 19.94 11.94
CA GLY A 175 -13.90 19.60 13.36
C GLY A 175 -14.08 18.10 13.65
N GLY A 176 -13.90 17.25 12.65
CA GLY A 176 -13.93 15.80 12.73
C GLY A 176 -12.59 15.17 13.14
N ASP A 177 -12.61 13.83 13.27
CA ASP A 177 -11.46 13.01 13.63
C ASP A 177 -10.84 12.32 12.39
N PRO A 178 -9.54 12.50 12.09
CA PRO A 178 -8.87 11.91 10.93
C PRO A 178 -8.55 10.41 11.09
N SER A 179 -9.52 9.61 11.57
CA SER A 179 -9.32 8.18 11.86
C SER A 179 -9.37 7.26 10.63
N HIS A 180 -10.05 7.68 9.55
CA HIS A 180 -10.13 6.93 8.31
C HIS A 180 -10.69 7.76 7.15
N VAL A 181 -10.47 7.30 5.92
CA VAL A 181 -11.15 7.80 4.71
C VAL A 181 -12.04 6.72 4.14
N SER A 182 -13.31 7.03 3.88
CA SER A 182 -14.28 6.07 3.37
C SER A 182 -14.11 5.82 1.87
N GLN A 183 -14.76 4.76 1.36
CA GLN A 183 -14.56 4.33 -0.03
C GLN A 183 -14.97 5.39 -1.06
N TRP A 184 -16.17 5.96 -0.90
CA TRP A 184 -16.79 6.85 -1.88
C TRP A 184 -16.68 8.34 -1.52
N GLU A 185 -16.02 8.65 -0.40
CA GLU A 185 -15.80 10.03 0.07
C GLU A 185 -15.32 11.05 -0.98
N PRO A 186 -14.44 10.68 -1.94
CA PRO A 186 -14.03 11.59 -3.00
C PRO A 186 -15.16 12.08 -3.92
N TYR A 187 -16.28 11.36 -3.95
CA TYR A 187 -17.39 11.56 -4.88
C TYR A 187 -18.68 11.98 -4.18
N ASP A 188 -18.73 11.96 -2.85
CA ASP A 188 -19.93 12.30 -2.07
C ASP A 188 -20.32 13.79 -2.23
N ARG A 189 -19.33 14.66 -2.45
CA ARG A 189 -19.50 16.09 -2.74
C ARG A 189 -18.26 16.66 -3.42
N GLU A 190 -18.38 17.87 -3.94
CA GLU A 190 -17.21 18.67 -4.30
C GLU A 190 -16.49 19.17 -3.05
N HIS A 191 -15.17 19.04 -3.03
CA HIS A 191 -14.31 19.50 -1.96
C HIS A 191 -13.50 20.70 -2.43
N GLU A 192 -13.80 21.88 -1.90
CA GLU A 192 -13.23 23.15 -2.38
C GLU A 192 -11.91 23.55 -1.69
N TYR A 193 -11.55 22.86 -0.61
CA TYR A 193 -10.35 23.21 0.17
C TYR A 193 -9.06 23.02 -0.65
N PRO A 194 -8.17 24.03 -0.70
CA PRO A 194 -6.83 23.88 -1.25
C PRO A 194 -6.06 22.75 -0.55
N THR A 195 -5.26 22.00 -1.31
CA THR A 195 -4.47 20.88 -0.74
C THR A 195 -3.54 21.33 0.38
N LEU A 196 -2.95 22.53 0.27
CA LEU A 196 -2.09 23.09 1.30
C LEU A 196 -2.87 23.29 2.62
N GLU A 197 -4.09 23.78 2.54
CA GLU A 197 -4.94 24.05 3.71
C GLU A 197 -5.32 22.75 4.41
N ALA A 198 -5.77 21.75 3.65
CA ALA A 198 -6.08 20.42 4.19
C ALA A 198 -4.87 19.79 4.89
N LEU A 199 -3.69 19.78 4.25
CA LEU A 199 -2.48 19.21 4.87
C LEU A 199 -2.03 19.99 6.11
N THR A 200 -2.22 21.31 6.11
CA THR A 200 -1.90 22.16 7.27
C THR A 200 -2.83 21.87 8.43
N ALA A 201 -4.13 21.73 8.17
CA ALA A 201 -5.10 21.36 9.20
C ALA A 201 -4.79 19.99 9.82
N LEU A 202 -4.40 19.01 9.00
CA LEU A 202 -3.95 17.71 9.48
C LEU A 202 -2.70 17.82 10.36
N LEU A 203 -1.72 18.62 9.95
CA LEU A 203 -0.50 18.89 10.73
C LEU A 203 -0.83 19.54 12.08
N THR A 204 -1.66 20.58 12.08
CA THR A 204 -2.09 21.28 13.30
C THR A 204 -2.85 20.34 14.25
N TRP A 205 -3.70 19.47 13.71
CA TRP A 205 -4.38 18.46 14.52
C TRP A 205 -3.37 17.49 15.15
N MET A 206 -2.38 17.02 14.39
CA MET A 206 -1.33 16.12 14.92
C MET A 206 -0.53 16.79 16.04
N GLU A 207 -0.11 18.04 15.84
CA GLU A 207 0.63 18.82 16.84
C GLU A 207 -0.19 19.05 18.12
N SER A 208 -1.45 19.45 17.96
CA SER A 208 -2.37 19.69 19.07
C SER A 208 -2.65 18.43 19.90
N ASN A 209 -2.52 17.25 19.28
CA ASN A 209 -2.69 15.95 19.93
C ASN A 209 -1.35 15.29 20.33
N GLY A 210 -0.22 16.00 20.20
CA GLY A 210 1.10 15.47 20.55
C GLY A 210 1.52 14.25 19.73
N ARG A 211 1.09 14.16 18.46
CA ARG A 211 1.33 13.02 17.56
C ARG A 211 2.48 13.30 16.60
N ASP A 212 3.53 12.49 16.66
CA ASP A 212 4.61 12.51 15.65
C ASP A 212 4.33 11.62 14.43
N ARG A 213 3.30 10.78 14.53
CA ARG A 213 2.78 9.94 13.45
C ARG A 213 1.26 9.91 13.52
N ILE A 214 0.62 9.78 12.37
CA ILE A 214 -0.81 9.49 12.27
C ILE A 214 -0.98 8.04 11.81
N ASP A 215 -1.69 7.26 12.62
CA ASP A 215 -2.10 5.89 12.30
C ASP A 215 -3.59 5.93 11.94
N THR A 216 -3.92 5.49 10.73
CA THR A 216 -5.26 5.64 10.15
C THR A 216 -5.49 4.51 9.14
N LYS A 217 -6.61 4.53 8.43
CA LYS A 217 -6.92 3.55 7.39
C LYS A 217 -7.65 4.19 6.21
N THR A 218 -7.39 3.69 5.01
CA THR A 218 -8.09 4.17 3.81
C THR A 218 -8.90 3.06 3.15
N GLY A 219 -10.17 3.36 2.90
CA GLY A 219 -11.04 2.58 2.02
C GLY A 219 -11.14 3.18 0.62
N ILE A 220 -10.48 4.30 0.36
CA ILE A 220 -10.70 5.15 -0.82
C ILE A 220 -10.66 4.34 -2.12
N ILE A 221 -11.65 4.53 -2.99
CA ILE A 221 -11.63 4.01 -4.35
C ILE A 221 -11.26 5.11 -5.33
N ILE A 222 -10.30 4.83 -6.21
CA ILE A 222 -9.87 5.76 -7.25
C ILE A 222 -10.34 5.21 -8.58
N VAL A 223 -11.33 5.88 -9.18
CA VAL A 223 -11.91 5.54 -10.47
C VAL A 223 -11.88 6.78 -11.37
N PRO A 224 -12.11 6.66 -12.70
CA PRO A 224 -12.19 7.82 -13.58
C PRO A 224 -13.08 8.92 -12.99
N THR A 225 -12.70 10.18 -13.22
CA THR A 225 -13.19 11.41 -12.55
C THR A 225 -12.63 11.72 -11.16
N PHE A 226 -11.77 10.86 -10.59
CA PHE A 226 -11.08 11.20 -9.35
C PHE A 226 -10.15 12.41 -9.53
N ASN A 227 -10.27 13.40 -8.63
CA ASN A 227 -9.42 14.58 -8.62
C ASN A 227 -8.18 14.35 -7.74
N PHE A 228 -7.05 13.99 -8.36
CA PHE A 228 -5.77 13.85 -7.65
C PHE A 228 -5.32 15.20 -7.08
N ARG A 229 -5.00 15.23 -5.79
CA ARG A 229 -4.59 16.44 -5.06
C ARG A 229 -3.10 16.46 -4.77
N ILE A 230 -2.49 15.30 -4.53
CA ILE A 230 -1.12 15.21 -4.01
C ILE A 230 -0.15 14.63 -5.03
N VAL A 231 -0.49 13.52 -5.66
CA VAL A 231 0.41 12.74 -6.51
C VAL A 231 0.45 13.31 -7.93
N ASP A 232 1.66 13.57 -8.43
CA ASP A 232 1.89 14.07 -9.79
C ASP A 232 2.39 12.98 -10.74
N ILE A 233 3.16 12.02 -10.22
CA ILE A 233 3.77 10.93 -10.99
C ILE A 233 3.53 9.62 -10.22
N LEU A 234 3.12 8.58 -10.94
CA LEU A 234 2.88 7.24 -10.40
C LEU A 234 3.84 6.25 -11.03
N ILE A 235 4.59 5.52 -10.21
CA ILE A 235 5.40 4.37 -10.62
C ILE A 235 4.68 3.10 -10.17
N THR A 236 4.31 2.24 -11.12
CA THR A 236 3.52 1.04 -10.84
C THR A 236 3.66 -0.04 -11.90
N ASN A 237 3.41 -1.30 -11.53
CA ASN A 237 3.36 -2.42 -12.46
C ASN A 237 2.17 -2.30 -13.44
N PHE A 238 2.15 -3.16 -14.46
CA PHE A 238 0.97 -3.35 -15.30
C PHE A 238 -0.05 -4.27 -14.62
N HIS A 239 -1.30 -3.84 -14.56
CA HIS A 239 -2.36 -4.53 -13.82
C HIS A 239 -3.26 -5.36 -14.74
N GLN A 240 -3.97 -6.33 -14.17
CA GLN A 240 -4.91 -7.13 -14.96
C GLN A 240 -6.12 -6.29 -15.44
N PRO A 241 -6.70 -6.63 -16.60
CA PRO A 241 -8.04 -6.17 -16.98
C PRO A 241 -9.07 -6.44 -15.88
N ASN A 242 -10.10 -5.59 -15.79
CA ASN A 242 -11.18 -5.70 -14.80
C ASN A 242 -10.72 -5.64 -13.33
N SER A 243 -9.63 -4.92 -13.04
CA SER A 243 -9.17 -4.66 -11.67
C SER A 243 -9.45 -3.22 -11.24
N THR A 244 -9.68 -3.01 -9.94
CA THR A 244 -9.73 -1.66 -9.33
C THR A 244 -8.43 -0.89 -9.53
N LEU A 245 -7.30 -1.60 -9.63
CA LEU A 245 -6.00 -1.01 -9.94
C LEU A 245 -5.97 -0.40 -11.35
N LEU A 246 -6.56 -1.06 -12.35
CA LEU A 246 -6.66 -0.51 -13.69
C LEU A 246 -7.56 0.75 -13.73
N LEU A 247 -8.63 0.79 -12.93
CA LEU A 247 -9.47 1.99 -12.78
C LEU A 247 -8.68 3.17 -12.20
N LEU A 248 -7.80 2.91 -11.22
CA LEU A 248 -6.90 3.94 -10.69
C LEU A 248 -5.95 4.44 -11.78
N ILE A 249 -5.38 3.55 -12.60
CA ILE A 249 -4.55 3.98 -13.74
C ILE A 249 -5.35 4.84 -14.70
N ALA A 250 -6.55 4.40 -15.08
CA ALA A 250 -7.44 5.15 -15.97
C ALA A 250 -7.80 6.54 -15.41
N ALA A 251 -8.01 6.64 -14.10
CA ALA A 251 -8.21 7.92 -13.42
C ALA A 251 -6.97 8.82 -13.52
N PHE A 252 -5.78 8.23 -13.38
CA PHE A 252 -4.52 8.98 -13.29
C PHE A 252 -4.04 9.52 -14.64
N VAL A 253 -4.15 8.73 -15.71
CA VAL A 253 -3.65 9.10 -17.06
C VAL A 253 -4.77 9.44 -18.05
N GLY A 254 -6.03 9.44 -17.61
CA GLY A 254 -7.18 9.69 -18.48
C GLY A 254 -7.31 8.65 -19.59
N ASP A 255 -7.90 9.04 -20.72
CA ASP A 255 -8.20 8.15 -21.86
C ASP A 255 -6.98 7.43 -22.45
N PHE A 256 -5.77 7.95 -22.20
CA PHE A 256 -4.53 7.39 -22.70
C PHE A 256 -4.17 6.02 -22.10
N TRP A 257 -4.86 5.58 -21.02
CA TRP A 257 -4.60 4.29 -20.40
C TRP A 257 -4.73 3.12 -21.38
N LYS A 258 -5.67 3.19 -22.33
CA LYS A 258 -5.87 2.14 -23.35
C LYS A 258 -4.68 2.03 -24.29
N GLU A 259 -4.09 3.16 -24.69
CA GLU A 259 -2.93 3.20 -25.56
C GLU A 259 -1.69 2.65 -24.87
N ILE A 260 -1.48 3.01 -23.60
CA ILE A 260 -0.38 2.48 -22.77
C ILE A 260 -0.47 0.95 -22.69
N TYR A 261 -1.65 0.41 -22.39
CA TYR A 261 -1.84 -1.03 -22.22
C TYR A 261 -1.78 -1.77 -23.56
N LYS A 262 -2.32 -1.19 -24.63
CA LYS A 262 -2.19 -1.74 -25.99
C LYS A 262 -0.71 -1.80 -26.41
N TYR A 263 0.05 -0.75 -26.14
CA TYR A 263 1.49 -0.74 -26.42
C TYR A 263 2.21 -1.84 -25.63
N ALA A 264 1.96 -1.96 -24.32
CA ALA A 264 2.57 -2.98 -23.48
C ALA A 264 2.28 -4.41 -23.98
N LEU A 265 1.02 -4.70 -24.34
CA LEU A 265 0.61 -5.99 -24.89
C LEU A 265 1.25 -6.28 -26.25
N ASN A 266 1.42 -5.26 -27.10
CA ASN A 266 2.02 -5.42 -28.43
C ASN A 266 3.55 -5.50 -28.42
N ASN A 267 4.20 -5.26 -27.27
CA ASN A 267 5.66 -5.23 -27.13
C ASN A 267 6.15 -6.17 -26.03
N ASP A 268 5.41 -7.25 -25.75
CA ASP A 268 5.80 -8.34 -24.83
C ASP A 268 6.18 -7.90 -23.41
N PHE A 269 5.57 -6.82 -22.91
CA PHE A 269 5.75 -6.42 -21.53
C PHE A 269 5.19 -7.49 -20.59
N ARG A 270 5.88 -7.73 -19.49
CA ARG A 270 5.44 -8.64 -18.43
C ARG A 270 4.47 -7.92 -17.51
N PHE A 271 3.32 -8.51 -17.26
CA PHE A 271 2.28 -7.92 -16.39
C PHE A 271 2.39 -8.44 -14.96
N LEU A 272 1.58 -7.88 -14.06
CA LEU A 272 1.46 -8.22 -12.64
C LEU A 272 2.67 -7.81 -11.80
N SER A 273 2.62 -8.19 -10.53
CA SER A 273 3.50 -7.71 -9.46
C SER A 273 5.00 -7.95 -9.72
N TYR A 274 5.34 -9.04 -10.42
CA TYR A 274 6.73 -9.39 -10.77
C TYR A 274 7.07 -9.07 -12.24
N GLY A 275 6.13 -8.46 -12.97
CA GLY A 275 6.33 -8.00 -14.33
C GLY A 275 7.06 -6.65 -14.39
N ASP A 276 7.00 -6.02 -15.55
CA ASP A 276 7.60 -4.72 -15.80
C ASP A 276 6.83 -3.59 -15.09
N SER A 277 7.47 -2.43 -14.98
CA SER A 277 6.90 -1.23 -14.40
C SER A 277 6.69 -0.12 -15.43
N SER A 278 5.81 0.80 -15.07
CA SER A 278 5.49 2.01 -15.80
C SER A 278 5.78 3.24 -14.93
N ILE A 279 6.21 4.33 -15.57
CA ILE A 279 6.26 5.67 -14.99
C ILE A 279 5.18 6.48 -15.68
N LEU A 280 4.16 6.85 -14.93
CA LEU A 280 2.98 7.52 -15.42
C LEU A 280 2.99 8.96 -14.92
N PHE A 281 2.70 9.90 -15.82
CA PHE A 281 2.51 11.30 -15.47
C PHE A 281 1.02 11.56 -15.42
N ARG A 282 0.57 12.23 -14.36
CA ARG A 282 -0.84 12.60 -14.21
C ARG A 282 -1.27 13.40 -15.43
N SER A 283 -2.38 13.01 -16.06
CA SER A 283 -2.97 13.82 -17.12
C SER A 283 -3.31 15.18 -16.55
N SER A 284 -2.94 16.25 -17.26
CA SER A 284 -3.57 17.54 -17.02
C SER A 284 -5.07 17.32 -17.22
N ALA A 285 -5.92 17.77 -16.30
CA ALA A 285 -7.35 17.85 -16.62
C ALA A 285 -7.46 18.65 -17.93
N LEU A 286 -8.18 18.08 -18.91
CA LEU A 286 -8.52 18.76 -20.17
C LEU A 286 -9.28 20.06 -19.88
#